data_AF-A0A2K6M8J1-F1
#
_entry.id   AF-A0A2K6M8J1-F1
#
_cell.length_a   1.000
_cell.length_b   1.000
_cell.length_c   1.000
_cell.angle_alpha   90.00
_cell.angle_beta   90.00
_cell.angle_gamma   90.00
#
_symmetry.space_group_name_H-M   'P 1'
#
loop_
_entity.id
_entity.type
_entity.pdbx_description
1 polymer ?
#
loop_
_entity_poly.entity_id
_entity_poly.type
_entity_poly.pdbx_seq_one_letter_code
_entity_poly.pdbx_strand_id
1 'polypeptide(L)'
;MSEAYFRVESGALGPEENFLSLDDILMSHEKLPVRTETALPRLAPFFLERSAGAETDNAVPQTFIGRFRRIMDSSQNAYNEDTSVLVGRLDEMERGLFQTGQKGLNDFQCWEKGQASQITASNLVQNYKKRKFTDMED
;
A
#
# COMPACT_ATOMS: atom_id res chain seq x y z
N MET A 1 14.12 5.58 2.74
CA MET A 1 14.56 4.17 2.84
C MET A 1 14.18 3.35 1.60
N SER A 2 13.81 3.97 0.47
CA SER A 2 13.03 3.33 -0.60
C SER A 2 13.83 2.80 -1.81
N GLU A 3 15.03 3.32 -2.09
CA GLU A 3 15.69 3.01 -3.38
C GLU A 3 16.28 1.59 -3.49
N ALA A 4 16.65 0.96 -2.37
CA ALA A 4 17.30 -0.35 -2.35
C ALA A 4 16.44 -1.47 -1.75
N TYR A 5 15.23 -1.15 -1.29
CA TYR A 5 14.30 -2.11 -0.72
C TYR A 5 13.15 -2.34 -1.71
N PHE A 6 13.13 -3.52 -2.32
CA PHE A 6 12.09 -3.93 -3.26
C PHE A 6 11.13 -4.88 -2.56
N ARG A 7 9.97 -4.36 -2.15
CA ARG A 7 8.88 -5.17 -1.58
C ARG A 7 8.28 -6.05 -2.69
N VAL A 8 7.78 -7.23 -2.31
CA VAL A 8 6.93 -8.04 -3.21
C VAL A 8 5.59 -7.32 -3.40
N GLU A 9 5.23 -7.05 -4.65
CA GLU A 9 3.99 -6.35 -5.00
C GLU A 9 2.74 -7.23 -4.85
N SER A 10 1.58 -6.60 -4.75
CA SER A 10 0.28 -7.26 -4.66
C SER A 10 -0.12 -7.96 -5.96
N GLY A 11 -0.61 -9.19 -5.85
CA GLY A 11 -1.21 -9.95 -6.95
C GLY A 11 -2.74 -9.97 -6.94
N ALA A 12 -3.36 -9.36 -5.93
CA ALA A 12 -4.79 -9.51 -5.59
C ALA A 12 -5.79 -9.11 -6.70
N LEU A 13 -5.37 -8.31 -7.69
CA LEU A 13 -6.21 -7.95 -8.84
C LEU A 13 -6.15 -8.99 -9.98
N GLY A 14 -5.19 -9.92 -9.91
CA GLY A 14 -5.05 -11.03 -10.83
C GLY A 14 -5.93 -12.22 -10.45
N PRO A 15 -5.74 -13.37 -11.12
CA PRO A 15 -6.48 -14.59 -10.80
C PRO A 15 -6.10 -15.18 -9.43
N GLU A 16 -4.89 -14.92 -8.94
CA GLU A 16 -4.34 -15.47 -7.70
C GLU A 16 -3.53 -14.39 -6.96
N GLU A 17 -3.52 -14.47 -5.63
CA GLU A 17 -2.72 -13.58 -4.79
C GLU A 17 -1.23 -13.98 -4.72
N ASN A 18 -0.37 -13.02 -4.42
CA ASN A 18 1.06 -13.28 -4.25
C ASN A 18 1.37 -13.77 -2.84
N PHE A 19 1.90 -14.98 -2.73
CA PHE A 19 2.19 -15.64 -1.44
C PHE A 19 3.12 -14.85 -0.50
N LEU A 20 4.05 -14.05 -1.04
CA LEU A 20 4.99 -13.25 -0.27
C LEU A 20 4.58 -11.76 -0.17
N SER A 21 3.46 -11.37 -0.78
CA SER A 21 2.92 -10.02 -0.67
C SER A 21 2.31 -9.83 0.71
N LEU A 22 2.89 -8.91 1.47
CA LEU A 22 2.32 -8.54 2.75
C LEU A 22 0.97 -7.80 2.60
N ASP A 23 0.72 -7.15 1.46
CA ASP A 23 -0.57 -6.48 1.22
C ASP A 23 -1.68 -7.53 1.02
N ASP A 24 -1.38 -8.62 0.31
CA ASP A 24 -2.33 -9.69 0.03
C ASP A 24 -2.66 -10.49 1.30
N ILE A 25 -1.64 -10.77 2.13
CA ILE A 25 -1.81 -11.41 3.43
C ILE A 25 -2.71 -10.58 4.36
N LEU A 26 -2.56 -9.25 4.35
CA LEU A 26 -3.39 -8.37 5.16
C LEU A 26 -4.80 -8.23 4.60
N MET A 27 -4.94 -8.22 3.27
CA MET A 27 -6.23 -8.16 2.57
C MET A 27 -7.06 -9.43 2.82
N SER A 28 -6.46 -10.61 2.69
CA SER A 28 -7.14 -11.91 2.91
C SER A 28 -7.57 -12.16 4.36
N HIS A 29 -7.11 -11.34 5.31
CA HIS A 29 -7.57 -11.37 6.69
C HIS A 29 -8.95 -10.69 6.88
N GLU A 30 -9.46 -9.98 5.88
CA GLU A 30 -10.80 -9.40 5.92
C GLU A 30 -11.87 -10.51 5.98
N LYS A 31 -12.82 -10.37 6.92
CA LYS A 31 -13.79 -11.43 7.22
C LYS A 31 -14.94 -11.42 6.22
N LEU A 32 -15.18 -12.57 5.60
CA LEU A 32 -16.35 -12.77 4.73
C LEU A 32 -17.50 -13.49 5.45
N PRO A 33 -18.75 -13.11 5.19
CA PRO A 33 -19.92 -13.86 5.64
C PRO A 33 -20.01 -15.19 4.86
N VAL A 34 -20.15 -16.30 5.57
CA VAL A 34 -20.24 -17.65 4.97
C VAL A 34 -21.33 -18.46 5.66
N ARG A 35 -22.02 -19.30 4.89
CA ARG A 35 -22.95 -20.31 5.40
C ARG A 35 -22.31 -21.70 5.31
N THR A 36 -22.31 -22.44 6.42
CA THR A 36 -21.82 -23.82 6.43
C THR A 36 -22.90 -24.76 5.89
N GLU A 37 -22.61 -25.50 4.81
CA GLU A 37 -23.54 -26.47 4.23
C GLU A 37 -23.58 -27.80 5.01
N THR A 38 -22.58 -28.06 5.87
CA THR A 38 -22.47 -29.26 6.70
C THR A 38 -22.04 -28.92 8.12
N ALA A 39 -22.32 -29.81 9.06
CA ALA A 39 -21.91 -29.63 10.45
C ALA A 39 -20.38 -29.73 10.58
N LEU A 40 -19.79 -28.86 11.44
CA LEU A 40 -18.37 -28.84 11.76
C LEU A 40 -18.15 -29.30 13.22
N PRO A 41 -17.93 -30.60 13.48
CA PRO A 41 -17.83 -31.13 14.84
C PRO A 41 -16.67 -30.48 15.60
N ARG A 42 -16.89 -30.15 16.88
CA ARG A 42 -15.91 -29.55 17.81
C ARG A 42 -15.42 -28.12 17.48
N LEU A 43 -15.96 -27.49 16.44
CA LEU A 43 -15.60 -26.12 16.06
C LEU A 43 -16.65 -25.07 16.45
N ALA A 44 -17.79 -25.50 17.01
CA ALA A 44 -18.87 -24.62 17.47
C ALA A 44 -18.45 -23.42 18.34
N PRO A 45 -17.46 -23.52 19.27
CA PRO A 45 -17.07 -22.37 20.12
C PRO A 45 -16.47 -21.18 19.37
N PHE A 46 -16.09 -21.35 18.10
CA PHE A 46 -15.41 -20.32 17.30
C PHE A 46 -16.36 -19.51 16.39
N PHE A 47 -17.65 -19.84 16.36
CA PHE A 47 -18.61 -19.19 15.44
C PHE A 47 -19.54 -18.21 16.17
N LEU A 48 -19.72 -17.02 15.58
CA LEU A 48 -20.74 -16.03 15.93
C LEU A 48 -21.55 -15.71 14.66
N GLU A 49 -22.87 -15.91 14.71
CA GLU A 49 -23.75 -15.82 13.54
C GLU A 49 -23.97 -14.36 13.12
N ARG A 50 -23.61 -14.01 11.88
CA ARG A 50 -23.91 -12.72 11.27
C ARG A 50 -24.15 -12.89 9.78
N SER A 51 -25.28 -12.37 9.29
CA SER A 51 -25.62 -12.40 7.86
C SER A 51 -24.98 -11.24 7.11
N ALA A 52 -24.62 -11.45 5.84
CA ALA A 52 -24.49 -10.39 4.86
C ALA A 52 -24.79 -10.90 3.43
N GLY A 53 -25.17 -9.95 2.57
CA GLY A 53 -25.64 -10.16 1.19
C GLY A 53 -24.52 -10.07 0.15
N ALA A 54 -24.91 -10.33 -1.10
CA ALA A 54 -24.02 -10.42 -2.26
C ALA A 54 -23.80 -9.06 -2.93
N GLU A 55 -22.56 -8.80 -3.35
CA GLU A 55 -22.18 -7.67 -4.20
C GLU A 55 -21.80 -8.11 -5.61
N THR A 56 -21.89 -7.17 -6.56
CA THR A 56 -21.83 -7.40 -8.01
C THR A 56 -20.46 -7.07 -8.61
N ASP A 57 -19.91 -7.98 -9.42
CA ASP A 57 -18.56 -7.91 -10.02
C ASP A 57 -18.27 -6.65 -10.87
N ASN A 58 -19.30 -5.97 -11.39
CA ASN A 58 -19.12 -4.78 -12.24
C ASN A 58 -18.91 -3.46 -11.47
N ALA A 59 -19.09 -3.45 -10.14
CA ALA A 59 -18.99 -2.23 -9.35
C ALA A 59 -17.55 -1.71 -9.21
N VAL A 60 -16.57 -2.62 -9.13
CA VAL A 60 -15.16 -2.27 -8.84
C VAL A 60 -14.50 -1.51 -10.01
N PRO A 61 -14.52 -2.00 -11.27
CA PRO A 61 -13.87 -1.29 -12.37
C PRO A 61 -14.49 0.09 -12.64
N GLN A 62 -15.83 0.21 -12.54
CA GLN A 62 -16.53 1.47 -12.76
C GLN A 62 -16.19 2.52 -11.68
N THR A 63 -16.07 2.07 -10.42
CA THR A 63 -15.67 2.94 -9.31
C THR A 63 -14.25 3.47 -9.51
N PHE A 64 -13.32 2.61 -9.92
CA PHE A 64 -11.95 3.02 -10.19
C PHE A 64 -11.85 4.03 -11.34
N ILE A 65 -12.51 3.76 -12.48
CA ILE A 65 -12.53 4.67 -13.63
C ILE A 65 -13.06 6.06 -13.23
N GLY A 66 -14.13 6.11 -12.43
CA GLY A 66 -14.70 7.37 -11.96
C GLY A 66 -13.77 8.17 -11.03
N ARG A 67 -12.91 7.50 -10.26
CA ARG A 67 -11.98 8.13 -9.31
C ARG A 67 -10.62 8.47 -9.91
N PHE A 68 -10.23 7.80 -10.99
CA PHE A 68 -8.90 7.88 -11.60
C PHE A 68 -8.45 9.31 -11.90
N ARG A 69 -9.30 10.11 -12.56
CA ARG A 69 -8.93 11.49 -12.95
C ARG A 69 -8.66 12.36 -11.73
N ARG A 70 -9.49 12.23 -10.68
CA ARG A 70 -9.33 12.98 -9.45
C ARG A 70 -8.01 12.64 -8.75
N ILE A 71 -7.66 11.36 -8.69
CA ILE A 71 -6.41 10.89 -8.07
C ILE A 71 -5.22 11.44 -8.83
N MET A 72 -5.21 11.30 -10.16
CA MET A 72 -4.17 11.84 -11.03
C MET A 72 -3.98 13.34 -10.81
N ASP A 73 -5.05 14.13 -10.98
CA ASP A 73 -4.99 15.58 -10.86
C ASP A 73 -4.54 16.02 -9.47
N SER A 74 -5.03 15.37 -8.41
CA SER A 74 -4.65 15.72 -7.05
C SER A 74 -3.19 15.34 -6.75
N SER A 75 -2.70 14.22 -7.28
CA SER A 75 -1.33 13.76 -7.05
C SER A 75 -0.27 14.58 -7.78
N GLN A 76 -0.62 15.17 -8.92
CA GLN A 76 0.33 15.91 -9.77
C GLN A 76 0.24 17.43 -9.63
N ASN A 77 -0.78 17.95 -8.93
CA ASN A 77 -0.94 19.39 -8.73
C ASN A 77 -0.81 19.84 -7.26
N ALA A 78 -0.67 18.92 -6.30
CA ALA A 78 -0.55 19.24 -4.87
C ALA A 78 0.92 19.34 -4.43
N TYR A 79 1.60 20.44 -4.79
CA TYR A 79 2.99 20.66 -4.39
C TYR A 79 3.09 21.36 -3.03
N ASN A 80 3.73 20.71 -2.04
CA ASN A 80 3.84 21.18 -0.65
C ASN A 80 2.50 21.45 0.06
N GLU A 81 1.41 20.83 -0.39
CA GLU A 81 0.10 20.91 0.25
C GLU A 81 -0.12 19.75 1.23
N ASP A 82 -0.98 19.96 2.24
CA ASP A 82 -1.41 18.89 3.13
C ASP A 82 -2.38 17.95 2.40
N THR A 83 -1.91 16.76 2.06
CA THR A 83 -2.67 15.73 1.34
C THR A 83 -3.30 14.69 2.27
N SER A 84 -3.12 14.82 3.59
CA SER A 84 -3.54 13.80 4.58
C SER A 84 -5.04 13.47 4.52
N VAL A 85 -5.89 14.48 4.40
CA VAL A 85 -7.35 14.33 4.34
C VAL A 85 -7.79 13.62 3.06
N LEU A 86 -7.11 13.90 1.94
CA LEU A 86 -7.40 13.27 0.66
C LEU A 86 -6.96 11.80 0.69
N VAL A 87 -5.71 11.56 1.06
CA VAL A 87 -5.08 10.22 1.12
C VAL A 87 -5.82 9.32 2.10
N GLY A 88 -6.37 9.88 3.19
CA GLY A 88 -7.19 9.15 4.16
C GLY A 88 -8.43 8.46 3.57
N ARG A 89 -8.90 8.89 2.39
CA ARG A 89 -10.09 8.32 1.70
C ARG A 89 -9.75 7.35 0.55
N LEU A 90 -8.46 7.19 0.27
CA LEU A 90 -7.96 6.31 -0.78
C LEU A 90 -7.75 4.90 -0.22
N ASP A 91 -8.03 3.88 -1.03
CA ASP A 91 -7.64 2.50 -0.73
C ASP A 91 -6.13 2.29 -0.94
N GLU A 92 -5.60 1.10 -0.63
CA GLU A 92 -4.15 0.86 -0.68
C GLU A 92 -3.57 0.98 -2.11
N MET A 93 -4.33 0.53 -3.11
CA MET A 93 -3.94 0.63 -4.52
C MET A 93 -3.88 2.10 -4.98
N GLU A 94 -4.92 2.86 -4.70
CA GLU A 94 -5.03 4.29 -5.04
C GLU A 94 -3.98 5.11 -4.28
N ARG A 95 -3.65 4.75 -3.03
CA ARG A 95 -2.53 5.35 -2.28
C ARG A 95 -1.21 5.12 -2.98
N GLY A 96 -0.94 3.91 -3.47
CA GLY A 96 0.26 3.60 -4.25
C GLY A 96 0.37 4.44 -5.53
N LEU A 97 -0.73 4.58 -6.27
CA LEU A 97 -0.79 5.45 -7.45
C LEU A 97 -0.56 6.93 -7.09
N PHE A 98 -1.21 7.40 -6.04
CA PHE A 98 -1.07 8.78 -5.56
C PHE A 98 0.37 9.10 -5.14
N GLN A 99 1.01 8.19 -4.39
CA GLN A 99 2.42 8.32 -4.00
C GLN A 99 3.35 8.35 -5.21
N THR A 100 3.05 7.55 -6.24
CA THR A 100 3.82 7.55 -7.50
C THR A 100 3.71 8.89 -8.23
N GLY A 101 2.49 9.44 -8.33
CA GLY A 101 2.25 10.77 -8.89
C GLY A 101 2.99 11.87 -8.13
N GLN A 102 2.91 11.85 -6.79
CA GLN A 102 3.61 12.80 -5.94
C GLN A 102 5.13 12.67 -6.03
N LYS A 103 5.67 11.45 -6.12
CA LYS A 103 7.10 11.23 -6.34
C LYS A 103 7.55 11.88 -7.64
N GLY A 104 6.83 11.64 -8.74
CA GLY A 104 7.14 12.26 -10.04
C GLY A 104 7.10 13.79 -10.01
N LEU A 105 6.09 14.38 -9.37
CA LEU A 105 6.01 15.83 -9.19
C LEU A 105 7.20 16.39 -8.40
N ASN A 106 7.53 15.78 -7.26
CA ASN A 106 8.62 16.23 -6.41
C ASN A 106 9.99 16.07 -7.07
N ASP A 107 10.22 14.96 -7.79
CA ASP A 107 11.46 14.71 -8.52
C ASP A 107 11.65 15.75 -9.63
N PHE A 108 10.59 16.03 -10.40
CA PHE A 108 10.62 17.07 -11.45
C PHE A 108 10.89 18.46 -10.86
N GLN A 109 10.22 18.83 -9.77
CA GLN A 109 10.43 20.12 -9.11
C GLN A 109 11.84 20.27 -8.53
N CYS A 110 12.41 19.20 -7.96
CA CYS A 110 13.80 19.19 -7.50
C CYS A 110 14.80 19.34 -8.66
N TRP A 111 14.52 18.70 -9.79
CA TRP A 111 15.32 18.82 -11.02
C TRP A 111 15.26 20.24 -11.61
N GLU A 112 14.06 20.81 -11.74
CA GLU A 112 13.84 22.16 -12.27
C GLU A 112 14.60 23.23 -11.46
N LYS A 113 14.70 23.04 -10.13
CA LYS A 113 15.44 23.92 -9.21
C LYS A 113 16.95 23.63 -9.17
N GLY A 114 17.44 22.66 -9.94
CA GLY A 114 18.85 22.25 -9.97
C GLY A 114 19.31 21.47 -8.72
N GLN A 115 18.41 21.15 -7.79
CA GLN A 115 18.72 20.46 -6.54
C GLN A 115 19.11 18.99 -6.77
N ALA A 116 18.64 18.39 -7.86
CA ALA A 116 19.00 17.02 -8.27
C ALA A 116 20.49 16.84 -8.66
N SER A 117 21.25 17.93 -8.82
CA SER A 117 22.70 17.86 -9.11
C SER A 117 23.55 17.51 -7.89
N GLN A 118 23.01 17.68 -6.68
CA GLN A 118 23.73 17.42 -5.44
C GLN A 118 23.62 15.94 -5.06
N ILE A 119 24.77 15.25 -5.01
CA ILE A 119 24.83 13.87 -4.49
C ILE A 119 24.62 13.90 -2.99
N THR A 120 23.54 13.29 -2.52
CA THR A 120 23.22 13.14 -1.10
C THR A 120 23.40 11.69 -0.67
N ALA A 121 23.73 11.48 0.61
CA ALA A 121 23.80 10.13 1.15
C ALA A 121 22.41 9.50 1.12
N SER A 122 22.31 8.23 0.71
CA SER A 122 21.01 7.56 0.67
C SER A 122 20.40 7.49 2.06
N ASN A 123 19.07 7.56 2.12
CA ASN A 123 18.31 7.42 3.35
C ASN A 123 18.65 6.13 4.11
N LEU A 124 19.09 5.07 3.42
CA LEU A 124 19.49 3.82 4.06
C LEU A 124 20.76 4.01 4.90
N VAL A 125 21.79 4.63 4.33
CA VAL A 125 23.04 4.94 5.04
C VAL A 125 22.82 5.92 6.19
N GLN A 126 21.96 6.92 6.00
CA GLN A 126 21.66 7.91 7.04
C GLN A 126 20.96 7.29 8.26
N ASN A 127 20.08 6.31 8.05
CA ASN A 127 19.28 5.71 9.12
C ASN A 127 19.88 4.44 9.74
N TYR A 128 20.83 3.77 9.06
CA TYR A 128 21.52 2.61 9.62
C TYR A 128 22.59 3.03 10.64
N LYS A 129 22.29 2.94 11.94
CA LYS A 129 23.35 2.90 12.97
C LYS A 129 24.08 1.58 12.85
N LYS A 130 25.35 1.59 12.41
CA LYS A 130 26.23 0.43 12.55
C LYS A 130 26.26 0.03 14.04
N ARG A 131 25.99 -1.24 14.35
CA ARG A 131 26.19 -1.75 15.72
C ARG A 131 27.68 -1.63 16.01
N LYS A 132 28.05 -0.99 17.13
CA LYS A 132 29.45 -0.98 17.60
C LYS A 132 29.86 -2.44 17.81
N PHE A 133 31.00 -2.83 17.26
CA PHE A 133 31.66 -4.07 17.66
C PHE A 133 31.92 -3.93 19.17
N THR A 134 31.43 -4.87 19.98
CA THR A 134 31.87 -4.95 21.38
C THR A 134 33.35 -5.29 21.35
N ASP A 135 34.19 -4.40 21.87
CA ASP A 135 35.59 -4.71 22.11
C ASP A 135 35.62 -5.98 22.98
N MET A 136 36.15 -7.07 22.41
CA MET A 136 36.50 -8.23 23.22
C MET A 136 37.74 -7.82 24.00
N GLU A 137 37.59 -7.63 25.32
CA GLU A 137 38.74 -7.45 26.18
C GLU A 137 39.58 -8.75 26.18
N ASP A 138 40.87 -8.60 25.91
CA ASP A 138 41.90 -9.66 25.90
C ASP A 138 42.17 -10.22 27.30
#